data_AF-A0A4W4EZZ3-F1
#
_entry.id   AF-A0A4W4EZZ3-F1
#
_cell.length_a   1.000
_cell.length_b   1.000
_cell.length_c   1.000
_cell.angle_alpha   90.00
_cell.angle_beta   90.00
_cell.angle_gamma   90.00
#
_symmetry.space_group_name_H-M   'P 1'
#
loop_
_entity.id
_entity.type
_entity.pdbx_description
1 polymer ?
#
loop_
_entity_poly.entity_id
_entity_poly.type
_entity_poly.pdbx_seq_one_letter_code
_entity_poly.pdbx_strand_id
1 'polypeptide(L)'
;MERIHIGKTAAEAVNAYLEYKRIVGEDDGGRLFTQAQYEEYKQSVVPSRLLNRLYVSFGVPGRIDCKHIGPETPCFCSHRYKQHRTDFKELPKERPISLPCRVQGCQCVTYEYVHHTPQCVRCRCKHLPSEHNEAADHLCKKCNTCTGFQSPYTCGCGQPGYAHVTLVETREEREARGLPVGMAVPYAAMGGLSGFSSLADGYLRLDPSGSGLTGSVVLITYKHRHGIYTLELLEIHVTMI
;
A
#
# COMPACT_ATOMS: atom_id res chain seq x y z
N MET A 1 21.36 5.63 29.94
CA MET A 1 20.59 6.25 28.84
C MET A 1 20.02 7.55 29.36
N GLU A 2 20.49 8.70 28.87
CA GLU A 2 19.83 9.99 29.16
C GLU A 2 18.43 9.98 28.55
N ARG A 3 17.43 10.36 29.34
CA ARG A 3 16.05 10.53 28.85
C ARG A 3 15.94 11.91 28.22
N ILE A 4 15.77 11.93 26.90
CA ILE A 4 15.44 13.15 26.17
C ILE A 4 13.98 13.49 26.49
N HIS A 5 13.74 14.61 27.17
CA HIS A 5 12.41 15.11 27.47
C HIS A 5 12.03 16.22 26.48
N ILE A 6 10.89 16.05 25.81
CA ILE A 6 10.35 17.03 24.86
C ILE A 6 9.18 17.75 25.54
N GLY A 7 9.17 19.09 25.52
CA GLY A 7 8.04 19.88 26.02
C GLY A 7 6.77 19.68 25.19
N LYS A 8 5.59 19.91 25.77
CA LYS A 8 4.28 19.64 25.12
C LYS A 8 4.15 20.29 23.73
N THR A 9 4.54 21.56 23.60
CA THR A 9 4.49 22.30 22.33
C THR A 9 5.43 21.72 21.27
N ALA A 10 6.61 21.24 21.67
CA ALA A 10 7.53 20.57 20.76
C ALA A 10 7.00 19.18 20.34
N ALA A 11 6.29 18.48 21.21
CA ALA A 11 5.63 17.22 20.84
C ALA A 11 4.50 17.43 19.81
N GLU A 12 3.71 18.51 19.96
CA GLU A 12 2.67 18.90 19.00
C GLU A 12 3.27 19.22 17.62
N ALA A 13 4.37 19.98 17.58
CA ALA A 13 5.08 20.28 16.33
C ALA A 13 5.62 19.03 15.63
N VAL A 14 6.18 18.09 16.40
CA VAL A 14 6.64 16.79 15.86
C VAL A 14 5.46 16.00 15.28
N ASN A 15 4.34 15.93 15.99
CA ASN A 15 3.14 15.22 15.50
C ASN A 15 2.59 15.84 14.22
N ALA A 16 2.52 17.18 14.15
CA ALA A 16 2.09 17.90 12.94
C ALA A 16 3.01 17.61 11.75
N TYR A 17 4.32 17.57 11.96
CA TYR A 17 5.27 17.21 10.92
C TYR A 17 5.16 15.75 10.47
N LEU A 18 4.91 14.82 11.39
CA LEU A 18 4.67 13.41 11.05
C LEU A 18 3.38 13.23 10.25
N GLU A 19 2.32 13.94 10.60
CA GLU A 19 1.07 13.95 9.83
C GLU A 19 1.30 14.54 8.43
N TYR A 20 1.97 15.68 8.34
CA TYR A 20 2.39 16.29 7.08
C TYR A 20 3.11 15.27 6.20
N LYS A 21 4.12 14.57 6.74
CA LYS A 21 4.88 13.57 5.99
C LYS A 21 4.03 12.37 5.54
N ARG A 22 3.04 11.96 6.33
CA ARG A 22 2.12 10.86 5.97
C ARG A 22 1.15 11.26 4.86
N ILE A 23 0.68 12.51 4.87
CA ILE A 23 -0.25 13.02 3.86
C ILE A 23 0.50 13.44 2.60
N VAL A 24 1.56 14.23 2.70
CA VAL A 24 2.28 14.76 1.54
C VAL A 24 3.24 13.74 0.93
N GLY A 25 3.80 12.84 1.74
CA GLY A 25 4.74 11.83 1.24
C GLY A 25 6.02 12.48 0.71
N GLU A 26 6.24 12.36 -0.60
CA GLU A 26 7.38 12.96 -1.33
C GLU A 26 6.91 13.93 -2.42
N ASP A 27 5.62 14.31 -2.42
CA ASP A 27 5.03 15.18 -3.44
C ASP A 27 5.46 16.65 -3.32
N ASP A 28 6.14 17.02 -2.23
CA ASP A 28 6.70 18.35 -1.99
C ASP A 28 8.03 18.60 -2.73
N GLY A 29 8.57 17.58 -3.41
CA GLY A 29 9.84 17.67 -4.13
C GLY A 29 11.03 18.00 -3.23
N GLY A 30 10.92 17.71 -1.93
CA GLY A 30 11.96 18.02 -0.93
C GLY A 30 11.90 19.44 -0.35
N ARG A 31 10.90 20.26 -0.73
CA ARG A 31 10.68 21.59 -0.14
C ARG A 31 9.34 21.65 0.57
N LEU A 32 9.39 21.81 1.90
CA LEU A 32 8.19 21.92 2.72
C LEU A 32 7.23 22.99 2.21
N PHE A 33 5.95 22.61 2.15
CA PHE A 33 4.86 23.51 1.83
C PHE A 33 4.68 24.59 2.90
N THR A 34 4.22 25.77 2.47
CA THR A 34 3.62 26.73 3.38
C THR A 34 2.30 26.19 3.93
N GLN A 35 1.80 26.78 5.01
CA GLN A 35 0.52 26.39 5.59
C GLN A 35 -0.63 26.43 4.57
N ALA A 36 -0.70 27.51 3.78
CA ALA A 36 -1.72 27.67 2.73
C ALA A 36 -1.60 26.60 1.65
N GLN A 37 -0.38 26.30 1.18
CA GLN A 37 -0.13 25.24 0.21
C GLN A 37 -0.52 23.86 0.74
N TYR A 38 -0.25 23.59 2.03
CA TYR A 38 -0.62 22.32 2.65
C TYR A 38 -2.15 22.17 2.79
N GLU A 39 -2.86 23.24 3.13
CA GLU A 39 -4.32 23.23 3.23
C GLU A 39 -4.98 23.00 1.87
N GLU A 40 -4.52 23.68 0.83
CA GLU A 40 -4.97 23.47 -0.55
C GLU A 40 -4.68 22.04 -1.02
N TYR A 41 -3.46 21.54 -0.75
CA TYR A 41 -3.09 20.17 -1.08
C TYR A 41 -4.03 19.17 -0.40
N LYS A 42 -4.32 19.33 0.90
CA LYS A 42 -5.28 18.46 1.63
C LYS A 42 -6.66 18.47 0.99
N GLN A 43 -7.18 19.65 0.65
CA GLN A 43 -8.50 19.77 0.01
C GLN A 43 -8.56 18.99 -1.31
N SER A 44 -7.45 18.95 -2.04
CA SER A 44 -7.37 18.23 -3.32
C SER A 44 -7.22 16.71 -3.17
N VAL A 45 -6.36 16.22 -2.26
CA VAL A 45 -5.99 14.80 -2.22
C VAL A 45 -6.81 13.96 -1.25
N VAL A 46 -7.28 14.55 -0.14
CA VAL A 46 -7.93 13.79 0.93
C VAL A 46 -9.21 13.12 0.45
N PRO A 47 -10.16 13.82 -0.23
CA PRO A 47 -11.38 13.17 -0.70
C PRO A 47 -11.09 12.02 -1.67
N SER A 48 -10.17 12.25 -2.61
CA SER A 48 -9.76 11.25 -3.61
C SER A 48 -9.13 10.03 -2.96
N ARG A 49 -8.26 10.19 -1.95
CA ARG A 49 -7.63 9.06 -1.25
C ARG A 49 -8.59 8.29 -0.37
N LEU A 50 -9.57 8.96 0.24
CA LEU A 50 -10.58 8.26 1.04
C LEU A 50 -11.50 7.39 0.17
N LEU A 51 -11.82 7.85 -1.04
CA LEU A 51 -12.70 7.16 -1.97
C LEU A 51 -11.96 6.13 -2.85
N ASN A 52 -10.87 6.55 -3.48
CA ASN A 52 -10.17 5.81 -4.54
C ASN A 52 -8.88 5.13 -4.06
N ARG A 53 -8.78 4.83 -2.76
CA ARG A 53 -7.63 4.10 -2.22
C ARG A 53 -7.49 2.75 -2.93
N LEU A 54 -6.26 2.48 -3.37
CA LEU A 54 -5.87 1.17 -3.87
C LEU A 54 -5.34 0.28 -2.75
N TYR A 55 -5.74 -0.99 -2.78
CA TYR A 55 -5.23 -2.04 -1.92
C TYR A 55 -4.29 -2.92 -2.72
N VAL A 56 -3.03 -2.96 -2.29
CA VAL A 56 -1.98 -3.66 -3.03
C VAL A 56 -1.40 -4.76 -2.15
N SER A 57 -1.43 -5.98 -2.67
CA SER A 57 -0.90 -7.16 -2.02
C SER A 57 -0.09 -8.00 -3.00
N PHE A 58 0.68 -8.94 -2.47
CA PHE A 58 1.42 -9.92 -3.22
C PHE A 58 1.09 -11.30 -2.70
N GLY A 59 0.64 -12.18 -3.58
CA GLY A 59 0.07 -13.46 -3.20
C GLY A 59 -0.12 -14.35 -4.41
N VAL A 60 -0.47 -15.60 -4.16
CA VAL A 60 -0.91 -16.52 -5.21
C VAL A 60 -2.41 -16.29 -5.43
N PRO A 61 -2.88 -16.06 -6.67
CA PRO A 61 -4.30 -15.88 -6.94
C PRO A 61 -5.17 -16.98 -6.33
N GLY A 62 -6.27 -16.60 -5.68
CA GLY A 62 -7.17 -17.54 -4.98
C GLY A 62 -6.64 -18.07 -3.65
N ARG A 63 -5.49 -17.60 -3.16
CA ARG A 63 -4.94 -17.93 -1.83
C ARG A 63 -4.80 -16.67 -0.97
N ILE A 64 -4.06 -16.80 0.13
CA ILE A 64 -3.77 -15.70 1.06
C ILE A 64 -2.89 -14.61 0.44
N ASP A 65 -3.09 -13.38 0.90
CA ASP A 65 -2.19 -12.25 0.62
C ASP A 65 -0.87 -12.44 1.40
N CYS A 66 0.14 -13.03 0.77
CA CYS A 66 1.42 -13.36 1.41
C CYS A 66 2.20 -12.12 1.88
N LYS A 67 2.04 -10.97 1.21
CA LYS A 67 2.61 -9.69 1.65
C LYS A 67 1.63 -8.55 1.35
N HIS A 68 1.40 -7.67 2.32
CA HIS A 68 0.77 -6.38 2.04
C HIS A 68 1.82 -5.35 1.68
N ILE A 69 1.53 -4.57 0.65
CA ILE A 69 2.40 -3.52 0.15
C ILE A 69 2.07 -2.23 0.88
N GLY A 70 3.10 -1.61 1.44
CA GLY A 70 3.01 -0.31 2.10
C GLY A 70 3.90 0.74 1.42
N PRO A 71 3.87 1.99 1.90
CA PRO A 71 4.52 3.12 1.24
C PRO A 71 6.03 2.95 1.07
N GLU A 72 6.69 2.28 2.01
CA GLU A 72 8.13 2.03 2.02
C GLU A 72 8.53 0.70 1.38
N THR A 73 7.57 -0.11 0.91
CA THR A 73 7.86 -1.39 0.27
C THR A 73 8.48 -1.15 -1.12
N PRO A 74 9.67 -1.71 -1.40
CA PRO A 74 10.33 -1.55 -2.70
C PRO A 74 9.63 -2.35 -3.82
N CYS A 75 9.60 -1.73 -5.00
CA CYS A 75 9.25 -2.33 -6.27
C CYS A 75 10.45 -3.06 -6.87
N PHE A 76 10.22 -3.85 -7.91
CA PHE A 76 11.24 -4.44 -8.76
C PHE A 76 12.26 -3.42 -9.29
N CYS A 77 11.77 -2.22 -9.65
CA CYS A 77 12.63 -1.10 -10.08
C CYS A 77 13.44 -0.47 -8.93
N SER A 78 13.42 -1.05 -7.73
CA SER A 78 14.04 -0.60 -6.47
C SER A 78 13.47 0.67 -5.83
N HIS A 79 12.59 1.40 -6.52
CA HIS A 79 11.87 2.53 -5.94
C HIS A 79 10.70 2.08 -5.04
N ARG A 80 10.32 2.93 -4.11
CA ARG A 80 9.29 2.64 -3.11
C ARG A 80 7.88 2.73 -3.71
N TYR A 81 6.92 2.01 -3.14
CA TYR A 81 5.52 2.07 -3.56
C TYR A 81 4.97 3.50 -3.60
N LYS A 82 5.29 4.35 -2.61
CA LYS A 82 4.88 5.77 -2.59
C LYS A 82 5.43 6.62 -3.74
N GLN A 83 6.48 6.14 -4.40
CA GLN A 83 7.08 6.78 -5.57
C GLN A 83 6.42 6.34 -6.88
N HIS A 84 5.40 5.48 -6.83
CA HIS A 84 4.58 5.12 -7.98
C HIS A 84 3.29 5.96 -7.98
N ARG A 85 2.58 5.98 -9.11
CA ARG A 85 1.29 6.65 -9.22
C ARG A 85 0.22 5.81 -8.51
N THR A 86 -0.09 6.16 -7.27
CA THR A 86 -1.09 5.46 -6.45
C THR A 86 -2.39 6.25 -6.29
N ASP A 87 -2.38 7.55 -6.59
CA ASP A 87 -3.53 8.42 -6.44
C ASP A 87 -4.23 8.64 -7.78
N PHE A 88 -5.55 8.49 -7.78
CA PHE A 88 -6.40 8.59 -8.95
C PHE A 88 -7.65 9.42 -8.62
N LYS A 89 -7.94 10.45 -9.43
CA LYS A 89 -9.20 11.19 -9.33
C LYS A 89 -10.40 10.31 -9.72
N GLU A 90 -10.21 9.48 -10.74
CA GLU A 90 -11.15 8.46 -11.19
C GLU A 90 -10.38 7.16 -11.37
N LEU A 91 -10.91 6.06 -10.85
CA LEU A 91 -10.27 4.76 -10.91
C LEU A 91 -10.32 4.18 -12.34
N PRO A 92 -9.21 3.66 -12.88
CA PRO A 92 -9.21 2.98 -14.16
C PRO A 92 -10.13 1.76 -14.17
N LYS A 93 -10.87 1.57 -15.27
CA LYS A 93 -11.75 0.40 -15.47
C LYS A 93 -10.97 -0.83 -15.97
N GLU A 94 -9.89 -0.61 -16.71
CA GLU A 94 -9.04 -1.66 -17.25
C GLU A 94 -8.21 -2.33 -16.12
N ARG A 95 -8.07 -3.66 -16.22
CA ARG A 95 -7.31 -4.46 -15.25
C ARG A 95 -6.14 -5.17 -15.94
N PRO A 96 -4.96 -5.25 -15.29
CA PRO A 96 -4.62 -4.70 -13.97
C PRO A 96 -4.45 -3.16 -13.97
N ILE A 97 -4.67 -2.50 -12.83
CA ILE A 97 -4.42 -1.06 -12.71
C ILE A 97 -2.92 -0.81 -12.76
N SER A 98 -2.48 -0.07 -13.78
CA SER A 98 -1.07 0.32 -13.96
C SER A 98 -0.67 1.40 -12.95
N LEU A 99 0.41 1.13 -12.22
CA LEU A 99 0.99 2.04 -11.22
C LEU A 99 2.40 2.46 -11.66
N PRO A 100 2.56 3.34 -12.67
CA PRO A 100 3.88 3.71 -13.18
C PRO A 100 4.73 4.43 -12.13
N CYS A 101 6.05 4.24 -12.19
CA CYS A 101 6.98 4.93 -11.32
C CYS A 101 7.09 6.42 -11.68
N ARG A 102 7.13 7.30 -10.68
CA ARG A 102 7.22 8.77 -10.85
C ARG A 102 8.65 9.29 -10.74
N VAL A 103 9.62 8.42 -10.44
CA VAL A 103 11.04 8.81 -10.35
C VAL A 103 11.59 9.08 -11.75
N GLN A 104 12.25 10.23 -11.92
CA GLN A 104 12.79 10.68 -13.18
C GLN A 104 13.77 9.65 -13.78
N GLY A 105 13.54 9.27 -15.04
CA GLY A 105 14.38 8.31 -15.77
C GLY A 105 14.05 6.83 -15.56
N CYS A 106 13.13 6.49 -14.66
CA CYS A 106 12.68 5.12 -14.44
C CYS A 106 11.69 4.68 -15.53
N GLN A 107 11.90 3.51 -16.15
CA GLN A 107 11.01 2.96 -17.20
C GLN A 107 9.93 2.01 -16.66
N CYS A 108 9.79 1.91 -15.34
CA CYS A 108 8.82 1.06 -14.67
C CYS A 108 7.38 1.52 -14.95
N VAL A 109 6.64 0.70 -15.69
CA VAL A 109 5.24 0.98 -16.10
C VAL A 109 4.20 0.55 -15.07
N THR A 110 4.56 -0.33 -14.14
CA THR A 110 3.66 -0.77 -13.08
C THR A 110 4.43 -1.25 -11.85
N TYR A 111 3.84 -1.09 -10.67
CA TYR A 111 4.45 -1.56 -9.43
C TYR A 111 4.40 -3.09 -9.36
N GLU A 112 5.57 -3.72 -9.23
CA GLU A 112 5.71 -5.15 -9.03
C GLU A 112 6.58 -5.44 -7.82
N TYR A 113 6.08 -6.29 -6.92
CA TYR A 113 6.84 -6.70 -5.75
C TYR A 113 7.69 -7.93 -6.07
N VAL A 114 8.94 -7.89 -5.63
CA VAL A 114 9.82 -9.06 -5.58
C VAL A 114 10.19 -9.32 -4.13
N HIS A 115 10.38 -10.59 -3.76
CA HIS A 115 10.82 -10.91 -2.41
C HIS A 115 12.19 -10.29 -2.12
N HIS A 116 12.29 -9.48 -1.06
CA HIS A 116 13.56 -8.97 -0.56
C HIS A 116 13.98 -9.80 0.65
N THR A 117 14.85 -10.78 0.44
CA THR A 117 15.43 -11.60 1.51
C THR A 117 16.89 -11.23 1.75
N PRO A 118 17.44 -11.44 2.96
CA PRO A 118 18.86 -11.21 3.25
C PRO A 118 19.80 -11.97 2.32
N GLN A 119 19.41 -13.18 1.89
CA GLN A 119 20.20 -14.03 1.00
C GLN A 119 20.13 -13.60 -0.48
N CYS A 120 19.36 -12.54 -0.77
CA CYS A 120 18.98 -12.03 -2.08
C CYS A 120 18.34 -13.11 -2.98
N VAL A 121 17.05 -12.95 -3.28
CA VAL A 121 16.41 -13.83 -4.26
C VAL A 121 17.07 -13.67 -5.63
N ARG A 122 17.19 -14.77 -6.36
CA ARG A 122 17.81 -14.81 -7.69
C ARG A 122 16.81 -15.33 -8.69
N CYS A 123 16.95 -14.88 -9.93
CA CYS A 123 16.25 -15.47 -11.06
C CYS A 123 16.75 -16.91 -11.32
N ARG A 124 16.00 -17.70 -12.10
CA ARG A 124 16.45 -19.00 -12.65
C ARG A 124 17.78 -18.88 -13.41
N CYS A 125 18.07 -17.73 -14.02
CA CYS A 125 19.36 -17.44 -14.65
C CYS A 125 20.49 -17.10 -13.64
N LYS A 126 20.23 -17.22 -12.33
CA LYS A 126 21.14 -16.96 -11.20
C LYS A 126 21.51 -15.49 -10.94
N HIS A 127 21.00 -14.57 -11.76
CA HIS A 127 21.18 -13.13 -11.62
C HIS A 127 20.18 -12.51 -10.64
N LEU A 128 20.55 -11.38 -10.04
CA LEU A 128 19.75 -10.59 -9.10
C LEU A 128 18.61 -9.82 -9.81
N PRO A 129 17.54 -9.42 -9.11
CA PRO A 129 16.48 -8.58 -9.67
C PRO A 129 17.04 -7.28 -10.29
N SER A 130 18.02 -6.64 -9.63
CA SER A 130 18.68 -5.43 -10.12
C SER A 130 19.47 -5.62 -11.42
N GLU A 131 19.75 -6.86 -11.81
CA GLU A 131 20.44 -7.22 -13.06
C GLU A 131 19.45 -7.50 -14.20
N HIS A 132 18.17 -7.16 -14.01
CA HIS A 132 17.12 -7.22 -15.02
C HIS A 132 16.58 -5.81 -15.30
N ASN A 133 15.90 -5.65 -16.44
CA ASN A 133 15.23 -4.41 -16.81
C ASN A 133 14.00 -4.16 -15.91
N GLU A 134 13.78 -2.92 -15.54
CA GLU A 134 12.59 -2.45 -14.83
C GLU A 134 11.33 -2.37 -15.71
N ALA A 135 11.46 -2.50 -17.04
CA ALA A 135 10.35 -2.65 -17.97
C ALA A 135 9.58 -3.98 -17.74
N ALA A 136 8.37 -4.06 -18.29
CA ALA A 136 7.42 -5.16 -18.02
C ALA A 136 7.92 -6.57 -18.38
N ASP A 137 8.90 -6.69 -19.28
CA ASP A 137 9.47 -7.98 -19.68
C ASP A 137 10.52 -8.51 -18.70
N HIS A 138 11.02 -7.65 -17.81
CA HIS A 138 12.08 -7.94 -16.86
C HIS A 138 13.25 -8.70 -17.47
N LEU A 139 13.67 -8.36 -18.69
CA LEU A 139 14.75 -9.07 -19.37
C LEU A 139 16.09 -8.91 -18.65
N CYS A 140 16.87 -9.99 -18.61
CA CYS A 140 18.16 -9.98 -17.95
C CYS A 140 19.17 -9.15 -18.74
N LYS A 141 19.88 -8.25 -18.07
CA LYS A 141 20.95 -7.41 -18.66
C LYS A 141 22.26 -8.19 -18.87
N LYS A 142 22.38 -9.40 -18.29
CA LYS A 142 23.61 -10.21 -18.27
C LYS A 142 23.57 -11.47 -19.13
N CYS A 143 22.40 -11.92 -19.56
CA CYS A 143 22.27 -13.12 -20.38
C CYS A 143 21.08 -13.04 -21.33
N ASN A 144 21.20 -13.71 -22.48
CA ASN A 144 20.20 -13.65 -23.56
C ASN A 144 19.20 -14.81 -23.55
N THR A 145 19.34 -15.76 -22.63
CA THR A 145 18.45 -16.93 -22.48
C THR A 145 17.34 -16.71 -21.45
N CYS A 146 17.41 -15.62 -20.68
CA CYS A 146 16.40 -15.26 -19.69
C CYS A 146 15.23 -14.54 -20.38
N THR A 147 14.03 -15.08 -20.24
CA THR A 147 12.80 -14.50 -20.81
C THR A 147 12.09 -13.54 -19.86
N GLY A 148 12.67 -13.27 -18.70
CA GLY A 148 12.07 -12.46 -17.64
C GLY A 148 12.43 -12.97 -16.25
N PHE A 149 12.31 -12.11 -15.24
CA PHE A 149 12.66 -12.47 -13.87
C PHE A 149 11.73 -13.56 -13.30
N GLN A 150 12.28 -14.74 -13.00
CA GLN A 150 11.55 -15.84 -12.39
C GLN A 150 12.37 -16.42 -11.23
N SER A 151 11.96 -16.14 -10.00
CA SER A 151 12.68 -16.63 -8.81
C SER A 151 12.15 -17.98 -8.33
N PRO A 152 13.00 -19.03 -8.17
CA PRO A 152 12.61 -20.31 -7.58
C PRO A 152 12.53 -20.26 -6.04
N TYR A 153 12.74 -19.09 -5.42
CA TYR A 153 12.58 -18.92 -3.97
C TYR A 153 11.22 -19.43 -3.50
N THR A 154 11.20 -20.21 -2.42
CA THR A 154 9.96 -20.69 -1.80
C THR A 154 9.46 -19.67 -0.79
N CYS A 155 8.28 -19.12 -1.02
CA CYS A 155 7.61 -18.25 -0.06
C CYS A 155 7.22 -19.03 1.20
N GLY A 156 7.05 -18.34 2.34
CA GLY A 156 6.57 -18.96 3.58
C GLY A 156 5.20 -19.64 3.46
N CYS A 157 4.40 -19.31 2.43
CA CYS A 157 3.17 -20.02 2.10
C CYS A 157 3.39 -21.38 1.39
N GLY A 158 4.65 -21.77 1.14
CA GLY A 158 5.04 -23.02 0.48
C GLY A 158 5.06 -22.98 -1.05
N GLN A 159 4.62 -21.88 -1.68
CA GLN A 159 4.62 -21.73 -3.14
C GLN A 159 5.88 -21.02 -3.64
N PRO A 160 6.35 -21.31 -4.86
CA PRO A 160 7.50 -20.60 -5.44
C PRO A 160 7.15 -19.13 -5.73
N GLY A 161 8.16 -18.26 -5.67
CA GLY A 161 8.00 -16.82 -5.83
C GLY A 161 7.39 -16.43 -7.17
N TYR A 162 7.75 -17.11 -8.25
CA TYR A 162 7.17 -16.87 -9.58
C TYR A 162 5.66 -17.22 -9.70
N ALA A 163 5.09 -17.94 -8.74
CA ALA A 163 3.64 -18.23 -8.73
C ALA A 163 2.83 -17.09 -8.08
N HIS A 164 3.50 -16.12 -7.47
CA HIS A 164 2.87 -14.97 -6.87
C HIS A 164 2.77 -13.83 -7.87
N VAL A 165 1.73 -13.02 -7.72
CA VAL A 165 1.51 -11.81 -8.50
C VAL A 165 1.26 -10.65 -7.54
N THR A 166 1.57 -9.44 -8.00
CA THR A 166 1.12 -8.23 -7.33
C THR A 166 -0.33 -7.95 -7.75
N LEU A 167 -1.23 -7.96 -6.77
CA LEU A 167 -2.65 -7.66 -6.96
C LEU A 167 -2.90 -6.20 -6.58
N VAL A 168 -3.57 -5.46 -7.47
CA VAL A 168 -3.98 -4.07 -7.26
C VAL A 168 -5.50 -4.03 -7.33
N GLU A 169 -6.13 -3.71 -6.21
CA GLU A 169 -7.57 -3.80 -6.01
C GLU A 169 -8.14 -2.45 -5.58
N THR A 170 -9.39 -2.19 -5.95
CA THR A 170 -10.20 -1.15 -5.33
C THR A 170 -10.77 -1.65 -4.01
N ARG A 171 -11.42 -0.76 -3.28
CA ARG A 171 -12.10 -1.12 -2.03
C ARG A 171 -13.14 -2.21 -2.25
N GLU A 172 -13.97 -2.03 -3.26
CA GLU A 172 -15.11 -2.90 -3.59
C GLU A 172 -14.62 -4.29 -3.98
N GLU A 173 -13.55 -4.39 -4.78
CA GLU A 173 -12.96 -5.68 -5.17
C GLU A 173 -12.39 -6.43 -3.97
N ARG A 174 -11.74 -5.70 -3.06
CA ARG A 174 -11.17 -6.29 -1.84
C ARG A 174 -12.25 -6.77 -0.88
N GLU A 175 -13.30 -5.99 -0.70
CA GLU A 175 -14.47 -6.38 0.10
C GLU A 175 -15.18 -7.58 -0.53
N ALA A 176 -15.30 -7.65 -1.86
CA ALA A 176 -15.86 -8.80 -2.57
C ALA A 176 -15.05 -10.09 -2.37
N ARG A 177 -13.74 -9.98 -2.12
CA ARG A 177 -12.88 -11.11 -1.70
C ARG A 177 -12.96 -11.43 -0.20
N GLY A 178 -13.77 -10.71 0.57
CA GLY A 178 -13.90 -10.87 2.02
C GLY A 178 -12.64 -10.44 2.79
N LEU A 179 -11.80 -9.57 2.22
CA LEU A 179 -10.55 -9.13 2.84
C LEU A 179 -10.72 -7.79 3.56
N PRO A 180 -9.96 -7.54 4.65
CA PRO A 180 -10.12 -6.34 5.44
C PRO A 180 -9.62 -5.10 4.69
N VAL A 181 -10.40 -4.02 4.75
CA VAL A 181 -10.08 -2.69 4.21
C VAL A 181 -9.55 -1.73 5.26
N GLY A 182 -9.85 -1.99 6.55
CA GLY A 182 -9.42 -1.14 7.66
C GLY A 182 -10.09 0.24 7.67
N MET A 183 -9.56 1.15 8.50
CA MET A 183 -10.07 2.53 8.55
C MET A 183 -9.62 3.33 7.32
N ALA A 184 -10.51 4.17 6.82
CA ALA A 184 -10.19 5.13 5.77
C ALA A 184 -9.23 6.18 6.32
N VAL A 185 -8.09 6.37 5.65
CA VAL A 185 -7.05 7.31 6.04
C VAL A 185 -6.57 8.12 4.83
N PRO A 186 -6.18 9.40 5.00
CA PRO A 186 -5.76 10.27 3.90
C PRO A 186 -4.29 10.10 3.48
N TYR A 187 -3.60 9.08 4.00
CA TYR A 187 -2.16 8.94 3.87
C TYR A 187 -1.76 8.44 2.48
N ALA A 188 -0.64 8.97 1.98
CA ALA A 188 -0.12 8.64 0.68
C ALA A 188 0.28 7.15 0.61
N ALA A 189 -0.13 6.47 -0.47
CA ALA A 189 0.33 5.14 -0.83
C ALA A 189 0.25 4.09 0.31
N MET A 190 -0.87 4.06 1.03
CA MET A 190 -1.11 3.06 2.09
C MET A 190 -1.14 1.63 1.57
N GLY A 191 -1.51 1.43 0.30
CA GLY A 191 -1.56 0.12 -0.33
C GLY A 191 -2.43 -0.86 0.48
N GLY A 192 -1.93 -2.07 0.70
CA GLY A 192 -2.62 -3.13 1.43
C GLY A 192 -2.62 -3.01 2.96
N LEU A 193 -2.04 -1.95 3.55
CA LEU A 193 -1.97 -1.81 5.01
C LEU A 193 -3.31 -1.41 5.63
N SER A 194 -4.04 -2.35 6.22
CA SER A 194 -5.33 -2.12 6.89
C SER A 194 -5.23 -2.06 8.42
N GLY A 195 -4.10 -2.49 8.99
CA GLY A 195 -3.82 -2.44 10.43
C GLY A 195 -2.41 -2.90 10.75
N PHE A 196 -2.11 -3.06 12.05
CA PHE A 196 -0.79 -3.52 12.51
C PHE A 196 -0.48 -4.96 12.05
N SER A 197 -1.49 -5.84 12.04
CA SER A 197 -1.37 -7.22 11.54
C SER A 197 -0.91 -7.29 10.09
N SER A 198 -1.23 -6.28 9.26
CA SER A 198 -0.84 -6.23 7.85
C SER A 198 0.67 -6.17 7.65
N LEU A 199 1.45 -5.78 8.67
CA LEU A 199 2.91 -5.72 8.61
C LEU A 199 3.55 -7.11 8.63
N ALA A 200 2.91 -8.10 9.26
CA ALA A 200 3.37 -9.48 9.27
C ALA A 200 3.21 -10.11 7.88
N ASP A 201 3.98 -11.16 7.58
CA ASP A 201 3.78 -11.93 6.35
C ASP A 201 2.50 -12.77 6.46
N GLY A 202 1.82 -12.99 5.33
CA GLY A 202 0.47 -13.55 5.31
C GLY A 202 0.36 -14.93 5.92
N TYR A 203 1.38 -15.78 5.78
CA TYR A 203 1.40 -17.10 6.38
C TYR A 203 1.49 -17.07 7.93
N LEU A 204 1.87 -15.93 8.52
CA LEU A 204 1.91 -15.72 9.96
C LEU A 204 0.61 -15.10 10.50
N ARG A 205 -0.27 -14.58 9.63
CA ARG A 205 -1.52 -13.92 10.02
C ARG A 205 -2.67 -14.92 10.17
N LEU A 206 -2.45 -15.96 10.99
CA LEU A 206 -3.43 -17.05 11.20
C LEU A 206 -4.66 -16.62 12.04
N ASP A 207 -4.77 -15.35 12.40
CA ASP A 207 -5.87 -14.82 13.19
C ASP A 207 -6.83 -13.94 12.35
N PRO A 208 -8.05 -13.69 12.85
CA PRO A 208 -9.10 -12.88 12.20
C PRO A 208 -8.70 -11.50 11.70
N SER A 209 -7.58 -10.96 12.21
CA SER A 209 -6.99 -9.69 11.79
C SER A 209 -6.29 -9.79 10.42
N GLY A 210 -6.05 -11.00 9.90
CA GLY A 210 -5.43 -11.30 8.61
C GLY A 210 -6.38 -11.87 7.56
N SER A 211 -7.37 -12.64 7.99
CA SER A 211 -8.55 -13.05 7.21
C SER A 211 -9.74 -12.35 7.81
N GLY A 212 -10.19 -11.25 7.20
CA GLY A 212 -11.20 -10.35 7.75
C GLY A 212 -12.41 -11.11 8.27
N LEU A 213 -12.50 -11.28 9.59
CA LEU A 213 -13.75 -11.72 10.18
C LEU A 213 -14.66 -10.51 10.27
N THR A 214 -15.72 -10.62 9.48
CA THR A 214 -17.07 -10.08 9.65
C THR A 214 -17.33 -9.52 11.06
N GLY A 215 -16.98 -8.25 11.26
CA GLY A 215 -17.31 -7.47 12.44
C GLY A 215 -18.24 -6.36 12.02
N SER A 216 -19.45 -6.37 12.58
CA SER A 216 -20.55 -5.41 12.48
C SER A 216 -20.20 -4.08 11.80
N VAL A 217 -20.90 -3.77 10.71
CA VAL A 217 -20.83 -2.44 10.08
C VAL A 217 -21.41 -1.42 11.05
N VAL A 218 -20.55 -0.62 11.69
CA VAL A 218 -20.97 0.59 12.39
C VAL A 218 -21.08 1.71 11.36
N LEU A 219 -22.30 2.02 10.94
CA LEU A 219 -22.55 3.20 10.11
C LEU A 219 -22.47 4.45 10.98
N ILE A 220 -21.36 5.18 10.88
CA ILE A 220 -21.24 6.52 11.45
C ILE A 220 -21.86 7.49 10.44
N THR A 221 -23.03 8.05 10.77
CA THR A 221 -23.62 9.12 9.96
C THR A 221 -23.38 10.47 10.63
N TYR A 222 -22.88 11.44 9.86
CA TYR A 222 -22.72 12.81 10.31
C TYR A 222 -23.98 13.60 9.92
N LYS A 223 -24.80 13.99 10.92
CA LYS A 223 -25.89 14.94 10.69
C LYS A 223 -25.44 16.35 11.05
N HIS A 224 -25.53 17.25 10.07
CA HIS A 224 -25.31 18.68 10.29
C HIS A 224 -26.64 19.35 10.64
N ARG A 225 -26.83 19.75 11.89
CA ARG A 225 -27.96 20.61 12.31
C ARG A 225 -27.44 21.73 13.20
N HIS A 226 -27.65 22.98 12.76
CA HIS A 226 -27.35 24.19 13.53
C HIS A 226 -25.91 24.31 14.07
N GLY A 227 -24.90 23.94 13.27
CA GLY A 227 -23.50 24.27 13.56
C GLY A 227 -22.83 23.50 14.71
N ILE A 228 -23.44 22.41 15.19
CA ILE A 228 -22.84 21.52 16.19
C ILE A 228 -22.77 20.11 15.59
N TYR A 229 -21.60 19.48 15.64
CA TYR A 229 -21.40 18.09 15.24
C TYR A 229 -21.76 17.17 16.42
N THR A 230 -22.81 16.37 16.30
CA THR A 230 -23.18 15.35 17.29
C THR A 230 -22.97 13.95 16.71
N LEU A 231 -22.24 13.09 17.43
CA LEU A 231 -22.00 11.69 17.09
C LEU A 231 -23.20 10.85 17.58
N GLU A 232 -23.93 10.22 16.67
CA GLU A 232 -24.90 9.15 16.99
C GLU A 232 -24.35 7.81 16.51
N LEU A 233 -24.29 6.84 17.43
CA LEU A 233 -23.93 5.45 17.16
C LEU A 233 -25.21 4.66 16.96
N LEU A 234 -25.42 4.09 15.76
CA LEU A 234 -26.45 3.09 15.52
C LEU A 234 -25.79 1.71 15.41
N GLU A 235 -26.07 0.83 16.37
CA GLU A 235 -25.70 -0.58 16.31
C GLU A 235 -26.76 -1.35 15.53
N ILE A 236 -26.39 -1.94 14.39
CA ILE A 236 -27.25 -2.86 13.63
C ILE A 236 -26.63 -4.26 13.74
N HIS A 237 -27.33 -5.16 14.44
CA HIS A 237 -26.99 -6.58 14.45
C HIS A 237 -27.57 -7.26 13.21
N VAL A 238 -26.70 -7.65 12.28
CA VAL A 238 -27.07 -8.56 11.19
C VAL A 238 -26.63 -9.96 11.58
N THR A 239 -27.59 -10.80 11.96
CA THR A 239 -27.42 -12.25 12.03
C THR A 239 -27.65 -12.83 10.64
N MET A 240 -26.66 -13.54 10.09
CA MET A 240 -26.84 -14.32 8.86
C MET A 240 -26.86 -15.81 9.19
N ILE A 241 -27.90 -16.47 8.66
CA ILE A 241 -28.11 -17.92 8.61
C ILE A 241 -27.09 -18.55 7.66
#